data_AF-A0A059AFE5-F1
#
_entry.id   AF-A0A059AFE5-F1
#
_cell.length_a   1.000
_cell.length_b   1.000
_cell.length_c   1.000
_cell.angle_alpha   90.00
_cell.angle_beta   90.00
_cell.angle_gamma   90.00
#
_symmetry.space_group_name_H-M   'P 1'
#
loop_
_entity.id
_entity.type
_entity.pdbx_description
1 polymer ?
#
loop_
_entity_poly.entity_id
_entity_poly.type
_entity_poly.pdbx_seq_one_letter_code
_entity_poly.pdbx_strand_id
1 'polypeptide(L)'
;MSERKYEIEKFNGSNNFVLWSIKMRALLILQCLAKALDGKDELPIIMKASKRIELMERVKSTILLNLSDEILIEVAEEKDAAMLWAKL
;
A
#
# COMPACT_ATOMS: atom_id res chain seq x y z
N MET A 1 6.12 -12.89 19.55
CA MET A 1 6.75 -12.98 18.22
C MET A 1 7.18 -11.57 17.85
N SER A 2 8.48 -11.28 17.83
CA SER A 2 8.95 -9.95 17.40
C SER A 2 8.64 -9.80 15.91
N GLU A 3 7.66 -8.98 15.55
CA GLU A 3 7.46 -8.59 14.17
C GLU A 3 8.75 -7.91 13.70
N ARG A 4 9.46 -8.53 12.76
CA ARG A 4 10.58 -7.86 12.10
C ARG A 4 10.00 -6.67 11.35
N LYS A 5 10.21 -5.47 11.89
CA LYS A 5 9.93 -4.21 11.20
C LYS A 5 10.87 -4.14 10.01
N TYR A 6 10.33 -4.38 8.83
CA TYR A 6 11.02 -4.07 7.58
C TYR A 6 10.79 -2.58 7.34
N GLU A 7 11.75 -1.75 7.75
CA GLU A 7 11.73 -0.32 7.47
C GLU A 7 12.20 -0.11 6.04
N ILE A 8 11.31 0.44 5.21
CA ILE A 8 11.66 0.99 3.91
C ILE A 8 11.79 2.51 4.09
N GLU A 9 12.69 3.12 3.34
CA GLU A 9 12.77 4.58 3.27
C GLU A 9 11.43 5.12 2.78
N LYS A 10 10.93 6.18 3.42
CA LYS A 10 9.67 6.81 3.01
C LYS A 10 9.80 7.45 1.62
N PHE A 11 8.77 7.35 0.79
CA PHE A 11 8.74 8.07 -0.49
C PHE A 11 8.47 9.55 -0.26
N ASN A 12 9.31 10.41 -0.85
CA ASN A 12 9.25 11.86 -0.67
C ASN A 12 9.11 12.63 -1.99
N GLY A 13 8.78 11.94 -3.08
CA GLY A 13 8.67 12.53 -4.43
C GLY A 13 10.00 12.82 -5.12
N SER A 14 11.11 12.94 -4.38
CA SER A 14 12.44 13.21 -4.93
C SER A 14 13.34 11.96 -5.01
N ASN A 15 13.08 10.96 -4.17
CA ASN A 15 13.80 9.69 -4.21
C ASN A 15 13.33 8.79 -5.36
N ASN A 16 14.10 7.74 -5.64
CA ASN A 16 13.84 6.86 -6.77
C ASN A 16 12.56 6.04 -6.55
N PHE A 17 11.47 6.47 -7.19
CA PHE A 17 10.16 5.81 -7.13
C PHE A 17 10.21 4.33 -7.54
N VAL A 18 11.00 3.98 -8.55
CA VAL A 18 11.12 2.58 -9.00
C VAL A 18 11.72 1.71 -7.90
N LEU A 19 12.77 2.18 -7.24
CA LEU A 19 13.38 1.44 -6.13
C LEU A 19 12.43 1.35 -4.93
N TRP A 20 11.75 2.46 -4.60
CA TRP A 20 10.79 2.49 -3.51
C TRP A 20 9.61 1.54 -3.75
N SER A 21 9.01 1.59 -4.94
CA SER A 21 7.86 0.75 -5.31
C SER A 21 8.20 -0.75 -5.29
N ILE A 22 9.41 -1.15 -5.70
CA ILE A 22 9.89 -2.54 -5.57
C ILE A 22 9.95 -2.96 -4.09
N LYS A 23 10.54 -2.14 -3.21
CA LYS A 23 10.64 -2.42 -1.77
C LYS A 23 9.25 -2.46 -1.11
N MET A 24 8.37 -1.53 -1.49
CA MET A 24 7.01 -1.45 -0.98
C MET A 24 6.17 -2.65 -1.41
N ARG A 25 6.29 -3.11 -2.67
CA ARG A 25 5.63 -4.34 -3.12
C ARG A 25 6.12 -5.57 -2.36
N ALA A 26 7.43 -5.68 -2.09
CA ALA A 26 7.98 -6.75 -1.27
C ALA A 26 7.41 -6.73 0.17
N LEU A 27 7.26 -5.54 0.78
CA LEU A 27 6.63 -5.38 2.09
C LEU A 27 5.16 -5.85 2.07
N LEU A 28 4.38 -5.47 1.05
CA LEU A 28 3.00 -5.91 0.90
C LEU A 28 2.88 -7.43 0.70
N ILE A 29 3.81 -8.06 -0.01
CA ILE A 29 3.87 -9.53 -0.15
C ILE A 29 4.11 -10.18 1.22
N LEU A 30 5.07 -9.66 2.00
CA LEU A 30 5.36 -10.18 3.35
C LEU A 30 4.17 -10.05 4.31
N GLN A 31 3.33 -9.03 4.13
CA GLN A 31 2.11 -8.82 4.91
C GLN A 31 0.89 -9.59 4.35
N CYS A 32 1.07 -10.39 3.30
CA CYS A 32 -0.01 -11.06 2.56
C CYS A 32 -1.08 -10.09 1.98
N LEU A 33 -0.67 -8.86 1.67
CA LEU A 33 -1.52 -7.78 1.17
C LEU A 33 -1.38 -7.52 -0.34
N ALA A 34 -0.38 -8.09 -1.00
CA ALA A 34 -0.07 -7.79 -2.41
C ALA A 34 -1.24 -7.98 -3.38
N LYS A 35 -2.04 -9.04 -3.21
CA LYS A 35 -3.21 -9.32 -4.07
C LYS A 35 -4.31 -8.27 -4.00
N ALA A 36 -4.33 -7.46 -2.93
CA ALA A 36 -5.29 -6.36 -2.81
C ALA A 36 -4.81 -5.09 -3.52
N LEU A 37 -3.53 -5.02 -3.93
CA LEU A 37 -2.99 -3.94 -4.76
C LEU A 37 -3.42 -4.10 -6.23
N ASP A 38 -3.51 -5.34 -6.71
CA ASP A 38 -3.88 -5.68 -8.10
C ASP A 38 -5.38 -5.46 -8.40
N GLY A 39 -6.15 -5.01 -7.40
CA GLY A 39 -7.55 -4.58 -7.54
C GLY A 39 -8.57 -5.56 -6.95
N LYS A 40 -9.83 -5.11 -6.92
CA LYS A 40 -10.94 -5.86 -6.30
C LYS A 40 -11.26 -7.16 -7.05
N ASP A 41 -10.94 -7.22 -8.34
CA ASP A 41 -11.27 -8.32 -9.24
C ASP A 41 -10.32 -9.52 -9.09
N GLU A 42 -9.11 -9.32 -8.56
CA GLU A 42 -8.16 -10.41 -8.29
C GLU A 42 -8.34 -11.05 -6.90
N LEU A 43 -9.12 -10.43 -6.02
CA LEU A 43 -9.49 -11.01 -4.73
C LEU A 43 -10.55 -12.10 -4.94
N PRO A 44 -10.43 -13.27 -4.28
CA PRO A 44 -11.39 -14.35 -4.46
C PRO A 44 -12.83 -13.87 -4.27
N ILE A 45 -13.69 -14.15 -5.26
CA ILE A 45 -15.12 -13.78 -5.23
C ILE A 45 -15.80 -14.36 -3.97
N ILE A 46 -15.37 -15.55 -3.57
CA ILE A 46 -15.82 -16.30 -2.38
C ILE A 46 -15.49 -15.55 -1.06
N MET A 47 -14.58 -14.58 -1.08
CA MET A 47 -14.23 -13.81 0.12
C MET A 47 -15.40 -12.90 0.55
N LYS A 48 -15.62 -12.77 1.86
CA LYS A 48 -16.63 -11.84 2.40
C LYS A 48 -16.29 -10.40 2.01
N ALA A 49 -17.31 -9.61 1.67
CA ALA A 49 -17.14 -8.21 1.28
C ALA A 49 -16.44 -7.38 2.38
N SER A 50 -16.77 -7.61 3.65
CA SER A 50 -16.11 -6.96 4.79
C SER A 50 -14.62 -7.25 4.85
N LYS A 51 -14.21 -8.50 4.57
CA LYS A 51 -12.79 -8.88 4.56
C LYS A 51 -12.05 -8.25 3.38
N ARG A 52 -12.71 -8.05 2.23
CA ARG A 52 -12.12 -7.34 1.07
C ARG A 52 -11.84 -5.89 1.43
N ILE A 53 -12.80 -5.20 2.05
CA ILE A 53 -12.65 -3.82 2.51
C ILE A 53 -11.47 -3.71 3.50
N GLU A 54 -11.42 -4.60 4.50
CA GLU A 54 -10.33 -4.63 5.48
C GLU A 54 -8.94 -4.80 4.84
N LEU A 55 -8.80 -5.66 3.82
CA LEU A 55 -7.53 -5.84 3.10
C LEU A 55 -7.14 -4.59 2.30
N MET A 56 -8.10 -3.95 1.63
CA MET A 56 -7.86 -2.74 0.85
C MET A 56 -7.47 -1.57 1.77
N GLU A 57 -8.14 -1.40 2.90
CA GLU A 57 -7.80 -0.41 3.93
C GLU A 57 -6.40 -0.65 4.51
N ARG A 58 -6.02 -1.93 4.72
CA ARG A 58 -4.67 -2.29 5.16
C ARG A 58 -3.61 -1.94 4.12
N VAL A 59 -3.82 -2.27 2.84
CA VAL A 59 -2.90 -1.87 1.76
C VAL A 59 -2.72 -0.35 1.76
N LYS A 60 -3.82 0.39 1.75
CA LYS A 60 -3.82 1.85 1.76
C LYS A 60 -3.02 2.40 2.96
N SER A 61 -3.31 1.89 4.15
CA SER A 61 -2.64 2.30 5.38
C SER A 61 -1.15 2.00 5.36
N THR A 62 -0.75 0.81 4.89
CA THR A 62 0.67 0.46 4.77
C THR A 62 1.37 1.39 3.78
N ILE A 63 0.76 1.73 2.65
CA ILE A 63 1.36 2.68 1.69
C ILE A 63 1.52 4.05 2.35
N LEU A 64 0.45 4.61 2.94
CA LEU A 64 0.47 5.93 3.60
C LEU A 64 1.56 6.03 4.67
N LEU A 65 1.74 4.99 5.49
CA LEU A 65 2.77 4.96 6.54
C LEU A 65 4.21 4.98 5.99
N ASN A 66 4.38 4.64 4.71
CA ASN A 66 5.66 4.65 4.01
C ASN A 66 5.82 5.84 3.04
N LEU A 67 4.98 6.88 3.20
CA LEU A 67 5.14 8.17 2.54
C LEU A 67 5.68 9.21 3.53
N SER A 68 6.36 10.23 2.99
CA SER A 68 6.73 11.42 3.76
C SER A 68 5.51 12.31 4.00
N ASP A 69 5.63 13.24 4.94
CA ASP A 69 4.52 14.10 5.34
C ASP A 69 4.10 15.03 4.19
N GLU A 70 5.03 15.44 3.34
CA GLU A 70 4.76 16.25 2.14
C GLU A 70 3.87 15.49 1.16
N ILE A 71 4.22 14.24 0.83
CA ILE A 71 3.43 13.42 -0.09
C ILE A 71 2.09 13.03 0.52
N LEU A 72 2.04 12.80 1.84
CA LEU A 72 0.77 12.52 2.55
C LEU A 72 -0.26 13.63 2.35
N ILE A 73 0.17 14.89 2.35
CA ILE A 73 -0.71 16.04 2.10
C ILE A 73 -1.26 16.01 0.67
N GLU A 74 -0.44 15.65 -0.32
CA GLU A 74 -0.83 15.60 -1.74
C GLU A 74 -1.81 14.46 -2.07
N VAL A 75 -1.74 13.35 -1.33
CA VAL A 75 -2.59 12.16 -1.53
C VAL A 75 -3.72 12.03 -0.51
N ALA A 76 -3.88 12.99 0.40
CA ALA A 76 -4.84 12.93 1.50
C ALA A 76 -6.30 12.74 1.04
N GLU A 77 -6.65 13.24 -0.13
CA GLU A 77 -8.01 13.15 -0.69
C GLU A 77 -8.28 11.83 -1.43
N GLU A 78 -7.25 11.03 -1.72
CA GLU A 78 -7.39 9.78 -2.47
C GLU A 78 -8.13 8.73 -1.66
N LYS A 79 -9.27 8.25 -2.18
CA LYS A 79 -10.15 7.32 -1.45
C LYS A 79 -9.73 5.86 -1.60
N ASP A 80 -9.14 5.51 -2.74
CA ASP A 80 -8.80 4.13 -3.12
C ASP A 80 -7.28 3.91 -3.09
N ALA A 81 -6.85 2.72 -2.66
CA ALA A 81 -5.44 2.32 -2.67
C ALA A 81 -4.84 2.28 -4.08
N ALA A 82 -5.63 1.87 -5.09
CA ALA A 82 -5.19 1.81 -6.48
C ALA A 82 -5.01 3.22 -7.08
N MET A 83 -5.94 4.15 -6.79
CA MET A 83 -5.81 5.55 -7.22
C MET A 83 -4.63 6.22 -6.53
N LEU A 84 -4.47 6.00 -5.22
CA LEU A 84 -3.32 6.48 -4.47
C LEU A 84 -2.01 5.95 -5.07
N TRP A 85 -1.93 4.65 -5.36
CA TRP A 85 -0.73 4.05 -5.94
C TRP A 85 -0.40 4.58 -7.34
N ALA A 86 -1.42 4.86 -8.16
CA ALA A 86 -1.24 5.40 -9.51
C ALA A 86 -0.80 6.88 -9.52
N LYS A 87 -1.02 7.61 -8.42
CA LYS A 87 -0.68 9.03 -8.27
C LYS A 87 0.76 9.26 -7.77
N LEU A 88 1.32 8.29 -7.04
CA LEU A 88 2.70 8.30 -6.55
C LEU A 88 3.70 8.11 -7.70
#